data_AF-A0A3M1NFT3-F1
#
_entry.id   AF-A0A3M1NFT3-F1
#
_cell.length_a   1.000
_cell.length_b   1.000
_cell.length_c   1.000
_cell.angle_alpha   90.00
_cell.angle_beta   90.00
_cell.angle_gamma   90.00
#
_symmetry.space_group_name_H-M   'P 1'
#
loop_
_entity.id
_entity.type
_entity.pdbx_description
1 polymer ?
#
loop_
_entity_poly.entity_id
_entity_poly.type
_entity_poly.pdbx_seq_one_letter_code
_entity_poly.pdbx_strand_id
1 'polypeptide(L)'
;MRYWNCCHRKTAQSRIFVFVISAVILLLIIAFGNYAIKSFESRKEQANVIVAKTELDSKLSQIKNYIGRSTTITVNIEPYKEVCFVDYEKSSFPPVKISSTLAKSLIEEEERTSRKDNALLISDEGVEFFHIDGISLNKKVACLKAENGIVSIKAEGRGSSVMIGGSI
;
A
#
# COMPACT_ATOMS: atom_id res chain seq x y z
N MET A 1 48.27 47.30 -47.06
CA MET A 1 47.73 46.99 -45.71
C MET A 1 46.55 46.04 -45.85
N ARG A 2 46.75 44.74 -45.58
CA ARG A 2 45.67 43.74 -45.46
C ARG A 2 46.18 42.61 -44.57
N TYR A 3 45.77 42.60 -43.31
CA TYR A 3 46.10 41.54 -42.35
C TYR A 3 44.97 41.35 -41.35
N TRP A 4 43.80 40.90 -41.79
CA TRP A 4 42.76 40.39 -40.90
C TRP A 4 42.03 39.30 -41.67
N ASN A 5 42.35 38.03 -41.41
CA ASN A 5 41.50 36.85 -41.65
C ASN A 5 42.28 35.58 -41.29
N CYS A 6 42.56 35.35 -40.01
CA CYS A 6 42.91 34.00 -39.55
C CYS A 6 42.69 33.82 -38.04
N CYS A 7 41.45 34.02 -37.57
CA CYS A 7 41.11 33.68 -36.18
C CYS A 7 39.64 33.25 -36.02
N HIS A 8 39.14 32.35 -36.87
CA HIS A 8 37.76 31.85 -36.76
C HIS A 8 37.62 30.32 -36.77
N ARG A 9 38.73 29.57 -36.93
CA ARG A 9 38.71 28.10 -36.97
C ARG A 9 38.76 27.44 -35.58
N LYS A 10 39.33 28.11 -34.57
CA LYS A 10 39.46 27.56 -33.21
C LYS A 10 38.15 27.59 -32.40
N THR A 11 37.18 28.41 -32.79
CA THR A 11 35.87 28.53 -32.10
C THR A 11 34.87 27.44 -32.49
N ALA A 12 35.04 26.79 -33.65
CA ALA A 12 34.15 25.71 -34.08
C ALA A 12 34.35 24.44 -33.23
N GLN A 13 35.59 24.11 -32.88
CA GLN A 13 35.90 22.91 -32.08
C GLN A 13 35.42 23.02 -30.62
N SER A 14 35.51 24.21 -30.00
CA SER A 14 35.05 24.38 -28.61
C SER A 14 33.51 24.30 -28.51
N ARG A 15 32.78 24.78 -29.52
CA ARG A 15 31.31 24.69 -29.54
C ARG A 15 30.84 23.24 -29.55
N ILE A 16 31.44 22.39 -30.40
CA ILE A 16 31.10 20.96 -30.49
C ILE A 16 31.35 20.26 -29.15
N PHE A 17 32.48 20.55 -28.51
CA PHE A 17 32.83 19.97 -27.21
C PHE A 17 31.81 20.33 -26.12
N VAL A 18 31.37 21.59 -26.05
CA VAL A 18 30.34 22.02 -25.09
C VAL A 18 29.02 21.29 -25.34
N PHE A 19 28.60 21.15 -26.60
CA PHE A 19 27.38 20.40 -26.93
C PHE A 19 27.44 18.94 -26.51
N VAL A 20 28.58 18.27 -26.71
CA VAL A 20 28.76 16.87 -26.29
C VAL A 20 28.69 16.75 -24.77
N ILE A 21 29.37 17.63 -24.03
CA ILE A 21 29.31 17.62 -22.55
C ILE A 21 27.89 17.87 -22.06
N SER A 22 27.20 18.87 -22.60
CA SER A 22 25.82 19.16 -22.21
C SER A 22 24.88 17.98 -22.48
N ALA A 23 25.05 17.28 -23.61
CA ALA A 23 24.26 16.09 -23.92
C ALA A 23 24.52 14.94 -22.93
N VAL A 24 25.79 14.72 -22.55
CA VAL A 24 26.16 13.71 -21.55
C VAL A 24 25.57 14.04 -20.19
N ILE A 25 25.67 15.31 -19.75
CA ILE A 25 25.07 15.76 -18.49
C ILE A 25 23.55 15.55 -18.52
N LEU A 26 22.88 15.89 -19.61
CA LEU A 26 21.44 15.72 -19.75
C LEU A 26 21.02 14.25 -19.69
N LEU A 27 21.77 13.35 -20.32
CA LEU A 27 21.55 11.90 -20.21
C LEU A 27 21.72 11.40 -18.78
N LEU A 28 22.74 11.87 -18.06
CA LEU A 28 22.95 11.52 -16.66
C LEU A 28 21.80 12.02 -15.77
N ILE A 29 21.34 13.26 -15.96
CA ILE A 29 20.20 13.80 -15.21
C ILE A 29 18.94 12.95 -15.41
N ILE A 30 18.65 12.53 -16.65
CA ILE A 30 17.49 11.67 -16.94
C ILE A 30 17.65 10.30 -16.28
N ALA A 31 18.84 9.69 -16.38
CA ALA A 31 19.10 8.38 -15.79
C ALA A 31 18.95 8.39 -14.26
N PHE A 32 19.53 9.38 -13.58
CA PHE A 32 19.43 9.52 -12.12
C PHE A 32 18.03 9.96 -11.68
N GLY A 33 17.37 10.82 -12.45
CA GLY A 33 16.01 11.28 -12.17
C GLY A 33 15.02 10.11 -12.13
N ASN A 34 15.09 9.21 -13.11
CA ASN A 34 14.23 8.02 -13.16
C ASN A 34 14.46 7.06 -11.98
N TYR A 35 15.72 6.86 -11.55
CA TYR A 35 16.02 6.04 -10.39
C TYR A 35 15.48 6.66 -9.09
N ALA A 36 15.64 7.97 -8.93
CA ALA A 36 15.14 8.69 -7.77
C ALA A 36 13.61 8.59 -7.66
N ILE A 37 12.88 8.82 -8.76
CA ILE A 37 11.41 8.74 -8.80
C ILE A 37 10.93 7.35 -8.34
N LYS A 38 11.51 6.28 -8.89
CA LYS A 38 11.15 4.90 -8.49
C LYS A 38 11.40 4.64 -7.01
N SER A 39 12.50 5.15 -6.45
CA SER A 39 12.76 5.02 -5.02
C SER A 39 11.80 5.85 -4.15
N PHE A 40 11.28 6.96 -4.64
CA PHE A 40 10.27 7.74 -3.92
C PHE A 40 8.91 7.04 -3.93
N GLU A 41 8.56 6.41 -5.04
CA GLU A 41 7.31 5.66 -5.18
C GLU A 41 7.23 4.48 -4.21
N SER A 42 8.29 3.66 -4.11
CA SER A 42 8.32 2.54 -3.16
C SER A 42 8.30 2.99 -1.69
N ARG A 43 8.96 4.12 -1.37
CA ARG A 43 8.89 4.71 -0.02
C ARG A 43 7.50 5.25 0.30
N LYS A 44 6.80 5.80 -0.69
CA LYS A 44 5.43 6.28 -0.55
C LYS A 44 4.46 5.13 -0.27
N GLU A 45 4.62 4.01 -0.98
CA GLU A 45 3.82 2.80 -0.74
C GLU A 45 4.01 2.27 0.68
N GLN A 46 5.25 2.14 1.16
CA GLN A 46 5.52 1.72 2.54
C GLN A 46 4.93 2.69 3.58
N ALA A 47 5.01 4.00 3.32
CA ALA A 47 4.39 4.99 4.20
C ALA A 47 2.87 4.85 4.24
N ASN A 48 2.23 4.59 3.09
CA ASN A 48 0.79 4.39 3.01
C ASN A 48 0.33 3.15 3.78
N VAL A 49 1.09 2.05 3.76
CA VAL A 49 0.79 0.85 4.58
C VAL A 49 0.72 1.21 6.06
N ILE A 50 1.72 1.95 6.54
CA ILE A 50 1.80 2.34 7.95
C ILE A 50 0.62 3.25 8.30
N VAL A 51 0.31 4.23 7.44
CA VAL A 51 -0.83 5.13 7.64
C VAL A 51 -2.14 4.36 7.66
N ALA A 52 -2.37 3.47 6.69
CA ALA A 52 -3.56 2.64 6.61
C ALA A 52 -3.70 1.78 7.87
N LYS A 53 -2.62 1.11 8.31
CA LYS A 53 -2.58 0.30 9.54
C LYS A 53 -2.93 1.12 10.78
N THR A 54 -2.24 2.26 10.97
CA THR A 54 -2.46 3.13 12.13
C THR A 54 -3.88 3.72 12.13
N GLU A 55 -4.41 4.09 10.97
CA GLU A 55 -5.76 4.62 10.85
C GLU A 55 -6.81 3.54 11.15
N LEU A 56 -6.64 2.33 10.63
CA LEU A 56 -7.52 1.19 10.89
C LEU A 56 -7.53 0.83 12.38
N ASP A 57 -6.34 0.66 12.98
CA ASP A 57 -6.19 0.31 14.38
C ASP A 57 -6.77 1.38 15.31
N SER A 58 -6.49 2.66 15.04
CA SER A 58 -7.02 3.79 15.80
C SER A 58 -8.55 3.87 15.71
N LYS A 59 -9.12 3.77 14.51
CA LYS A 59 -10.58 3.86 14.30
C LYS A 59 -11.31 2.69 14.93
N LEU A 60 -10.80 1.47 14.79
CA LEU A 60 -11.40 0.29 15.43
C LEU A 60 -11.28 0.36 16.96
N SER A 61 -10.12 0.77 17.48
CA SER A 61 -9.91 0.97 18.93
C SER A 61 -10.86 1.99 19.52
N GLN A 62 -11.20 3.06 18.80
CA GLN A 62 -12.21 4.02 19.23
C GLN A 62 -13.60 3.38 19.30
N ILE A 63 -13.99 2.59 18.29
CA ILE A 63 -15.31 1.93 18.22
C ILE A 63 -15.47 0.88 19.32
N LYS A 64 -14.39 0.17 19.67
CA LYS A 64 -14.38 -0.85 20.73
C LYS A 64 -15.01 -0.36 22.03
N ASN A 65 -14.77 0.90 22.40
CA ASN A 65 -15.27 1.50 23.63
C ASN A 65 -16.77 1.85 23.60
N TYR A 66 -17.41 1.91 22.42
CA TYR A 66 -18.82 2.26 22.25
C TYR A 66 -19.69 1.01 22.06
N ILE A 67 -20.11 0.40 23.17
CA ILE A 67 -20.91 -0.83 23.18
C ILE A 67 -22.24 -0.62 22.46
N GLY A 68 -22.57 -1.53 21.52
CA GLY A 68 -23.86 -1.59 20.82
C GLY A 68 -24.03 -0.52 19.74
N ARG A 69 -23.02 0.33 19.50
CA ARG A 69 -23.04 1.32 18.43
C ARG A 69 -22.39 0.76 17.18
N SER A 70 -23.18 0.64 16.11
CA SER A 70 -22.64 0.36 14.77
C SER A 70 -22.21 1.66 14.10
N THR A 71 -20.97 1.69 13.62
CA THR A 71 -20.37 2.83 12.91
C THR A 71 -19.72 2.33 11.63
N THR A 72 -19.93 3.04 10.53
CA THR A 72 -19.18 2.82 9.30
C THR A 72 -17.95 3.71 9.32
N ILE A 73 -16.77 3.12 9.14
CA ILE A 73 -15.52 3.86 8.98
C ILE A 73 -15.00 3.70 7.56
N THR A 74 -14.39 4.75 7.04
CA THR A 74 -13.70 4.74 5.75
C THR A 74 -12.21 4.85 5.99
N VAL A 75 -11.40 4.04 5.32
CA VAL A 75 -9.93 4.11 5.39
C VAL A 75 -9.38 4.10 3.98
N ASN A 76 -8.39 4.96 3.71
CA ASN A 76 -7.64 4.90 2.46
C ASN A 76 -6.60 3.79 2.57
N ILE A 77 -6.67 2.83 1.65
CA ILE A 77 -5.75 1.69 1.58
C ILE A 77 -4.93 1.68 0.29
N GLU A 78 -4.81 2.78 -0.46
CA GLU A 78 -3.95 2.81 -1.65
C GLU A 78 -2.49 2.43 -1.33
N PRO A 79 -1.84 1.55 -2.12
CA PRO A 79 -2.26 1.03 -3.43
C PRO A 79 -3.03 -0.32 -3.38
N TYR A 80 -3.47 -0.77 -2.21
CA TYR A 80 -4.20 -2.02 -2.03
C TYR A 80 -5.65 -1.93 -2.51
N LYS A 81 -6.19 -3.08 -2.90
CA LYS A 81 -7.53 -3.22 -3.49
C LYS A 81 -8.52 -3.89 -2.55
N GLU A 82 -8.05 -4.65 -1.58
CA GLU A 82 -8.89 -5.41 -0.67
C GLU A 82 -8.22 -5.50 0.71
N VAL A 83 -9.02 -5.40 1.77
CA VAL A 83 -8.60 -5.70 3.13
C VAL A 83 -9.37 -6.92 3.62
N CYS A 84 -8.66 -7.90 4.16
CA CYS A 84 -9.26 -9.09 4.75
C CYS A 84 -8.97 -9.14 6.23
N PHE A 85 -9.96 -9.51 7.02
CA PHE A 85 -9.82 -9.84 8.44
C PHE A 85 -9.98 -11.33 8.63
N VAL A 86 -9.20 -11.92 9.53
CA VAL A 86 -9.21 -13.35 9.84
C VAL A 86 -9.43 -13.53 11.34
N ASP A 87 -10.35 -14.42 11.70
CA ASP A 87 -10.66 -14.80 13.08
C ASP A 87 -10.25 -16.27 13.27
N TYR A 88 -9.03 -16.48 13.77
CA TYR A 88 -8.44 -17.82 13.96
C TYR A 88 -9.15 -18.65 15.03
N GLU A 89 -9.96 -18.04 15.91
CA GLU A 89 -10.72 -18.77 16.92
C GLU A 89 -11.92 -19.52 16.32
N LYS A 90 -12.31 -19.18 15.07
CA LYS A 90 -13.42 -19.83 14.37
C LYS A 90 -12.95 -21.02 13.54
N SER A 91 -13.46 -22.21 13.89
CA SER A 91 -13.09 -23.48 13.25
C SER A 91 -13.69 -23.70 11.86
N SER A 92 -14.71 -22.95 11.45
CA SER A 92 -15.42 -23.17 10.19
C SER A 92 -14.98 -22.19 9.11
N PHE A 93 -14.30 -22.69 8.07
CA PHE A 93 -14.14 -22.00 6.80
C PHE A 93 -15.42 -22.18 5.97
N PRO A 94 -16.36 -21.22 5.93
CA PRO A 94 -17.25 -21.15 4.79
C PRO A 94 -16.39 -20.94 3.52
N PRO A 95 -16.88 -21.28 2.32
CA PRO A 95 -16.18 -20.95 1.08
C PRO A 95 -16.10 -19.42 0.95
N VAL A 96 -14.98 -18.84 1.38
CA VAL A 96 -14.71 -17.42 1.24
C VAL A 96 -14.33 -17.18 -0.21
N LYS A 97 -15.07 -16.31 -0.89
CA LYS A 97 -14.69 -15.78 -2.20
C LYS A 97 -13.57 -14.76 -2.01
N ILE A 98 -12.38 -15.21 -1.65
CA ILE A 98 -11.19 -14.36 -1.64
C ILE A 98 -10.84 -14.09 -3.10
N SER A 99 -10.68 -12.82 -3.49
CA SER A 99 -10.46 -12.46 -4.89
C SER A 99 -9.13 -12.98 -5.42
N SER A 100 -8.16 -13.26 -4.54
CA SER A 100 -6.85 -13.80 -4.89
C SER A 100 -6.63 -15.21 -4.34
N THR A 101 -6.21 -16.12 -5.22
CA THR A 101 -5.78 -17.47 -4.85
C THR A 101 -4.55 -17.44 -3.93
N LEU A 102 -3.70 -16.41 -4.11
CA LEU A 102 -2.53 -16.11 -3.28
C LEU A 102 -2.88 -15.83 -1.82
N ALA A 103 -3.87 -14.98 -1.54
CA ALA A 103 -4.25 -14.69 -0.16
C ALA A 103 -4.82 -15.93 0.53
N LYS A 104 -5.54 -16.80 -0.20
CA LYS A 104 -6.03 -18.07 0.36
C LYS A 104 -4.88 -18.97 0.81
N SER A 105 -3.86 -19.19 -0.04
CA SER A 105 -2.71 -20.02 0.33
C SER A 105 -1.90 -19.43 1.47
N LEU A 106 -1.75 -18.12 1.53
CA LEU A 106 -0.98 -17.47 2.60
C LEU A 106 -1.72 -17.50 3.94
N ILE A 107 -3.05 -17.37 3.96
CA ILE A 107 -3.84 -17.52 5.20
C ILE A 107 -3.73 -18.96 5.73
N GLU A 108 -3.75 -19.97 4.86
CA GLU A 108 -3.56 -21.37 5.24
C GLU A 108 -2.15 -21.65 5.78
N GLU A 109 -1.13 -20.94 5.29
CA GLU A 109 0.26 -21.02 5.77
C GLU A 109 0.46 -20.29 7.11
N GLU A 110 -0.15 -19.12 7.28
CA GLU A 110 -0.17 -18.36 8.53
C GLU A 110 -0.80 -19.16 9.69
N GLU A 111 -1.92 -19.83 9.42
CA GLU A 111 -2.59 -20.70 10.40
C GLU A 111 -1.66 -21.84 10.88
N ARG A 112 -0.79 -22.35 10.00
CA ARG A 112 0.21 -23.39 10.36
C ARG A 112 1.40 -22.82 11.11
N THR A 113 1.79 -21.58 10.83
CA THR A 113 2.97 -20.94 11.43
C THR A 113 2.65 -20.22 12.74
N SER A 114 1.39 -20.24 13.20
CA SER A 114 0.94 -19.66 14.47
C SER A 114 1.17 -18.15 14.57
N ARG A 115 1.23 -17.44 13.44
CA ARG A 115 1.25 -15.98 13.42
C ARG A 115 -0.09 -15.43 13.90
N LYS A 116 -0.03 -14.30 14.62
CA LYS A 116 -1.20 -13.64 15.23
C LYS A 116 -1.83 -12.60 14.31
N ASP A 117 -1.32 -12.44 13.10
CA ASP A 117 -1.77 -11.38 12.19
C ASP A 117 -3.17 -11.70 11.66
N ASN A 118 -4.13 -10.90 12.09
CA ASN A 118 -5.56 -11.10 11.85
C ASN A 118 -6.13 -10.13 10.81
N ALA A 119 -5.28 -9.32 10.17
CA ALA A 119 -5.64 -8.42 9.09
C ALA A 119 -4.61 -8.50 7.95
N LEU A 120 -5.11 -8.38 6.72
CA LEU A 120 -4.31 -8.48 5.49
C LEU A 120 -4.72 -7.36 4.54
N LEU A 121 -3.75 -6.72 3.90
CA LEU A 121 -3.97 -5.85 2.74
C LEU A 121 -3.53 -6.58 1.48
N ILE A 122 -4.38 -6.59 0.45
CA ILE A 122 -4.15 -7.31 -0.81
C ILE A 122 -4.04 -6.30 -1.95
N SER A 123 -2.94 -6.34 -2.68
CA SER A 123 -2.72 -5.61 -3.94
C SER A 123 -2.45 -6.60 -5.09
N ASP A 124 -2.22 -6.08 -6.30
CA ASP A 124 -1.77 -6.92 -7.43
C ASP A 124 -0.31 -7.37 -7.24
N GLU A 125 0.47 -6.61 -6.48
CA GLU A 125 1.93 -6.82 -6.32
C GLU A 125 2.26 -7.70 -5.10
N GLY A 126 1.35 -7.80 -4.12
CA GLY A 126 1.60 -8.60 -2.92
C GLY A 126 0.49 -8.57 -1.88
N VAL A 127 0.79 -9.19 -0.74
CA VAL A 127 -0.07 -9.24 0.45
C VAL A 127 0.74 -8.81 1.66
N GLU A 128 0.22 -7.83 2.41
CA GLU A 128 0.82 -7.36 3.65
C GLU A 128 0.02 -7.82 4.86
N PHE A 129 0.71 -8.36 5.87
CA PHE A 129 0.11 -8.91 7.09
C PHE A 129 0.27 -7.94 8.25
N PHE A 130 -0.79 -7.81 9.06
CA PHE A 130 -0.72 -7.01 10.27
C PHE A 130 -1.74 -7.47 11.33
N HIS A 131 -1.40 -7.17 12.57
CA HIS A 131 -2.23 -7.42 13.73
C HIS A 131 -3.04 -6.19 14.13
N ILE A 132 -4.30 -6.41 14.50
CA ILE A 132 -5.21 -5.44 15.12
C ILE A 132 -5.84 -6.07 16.35
N ASP A 133 -5.80 -5.36 17.48
CA ASP A 133 -6.30 -5.88 18.75
C ASP A 133 -7.83 -5.93 18.82
N GLY A 134 -8.35 -7.03 19.36
CA GLY A 134 -9.76 -7.14 19.73
C GLY A 134 -10.73 -7.16 18.54
N ILE A 135 -10.38 -7.78 17.42
CA ILE A 135 -11.31 -8.03 16.33
C ILE A 135 -12.10 -9.31 16.60
N SER A 136 -13.41 -9.26 16.36
CA SER A 136 -14.26 -10.44 16.26
C SER A 136 -15.02 -10.37 14.95
N LEU A 137 -15.12 -11.49 14.24
CA LEU A 137 -15.79 -11.54 12.95
C LEU A 137 -17.06 -12.38 13.04
N ASN A 138 -18.04 -12.16 12.16
CA ASN A 138 -19.17 -13.08 12.04
C ASN A 138 -18.78 -14.40 11.35
N LYS A 139 -17.80 -14.36 10.45
CA LYS A 139 -17.24 -15.50 9.70
C LYS A 139 -15.75 -15.64 9.99
N LYS A 140 -15.12 -16.78 9.67
CA LYS A 140 -13.66 -16.94 9.85
C LYS A 140 -12.84 -15.91 9.07
N VAL A 141 -13.31 -15.52 7.88
CA VAL A 141 -12.67 -14.47 7.08
C VAL A 141 -13.73 -13.49 6.57
N ALA A 142 -13.41 -12.20 6.63
CA ALA A 142 -14.23 -11.13 6.06
C ALA A 142 -13.33 -10.22 5.20
N CYS A 143 -13.54 -10.23 3.89
CA CYS A 143 -12.82 -9.37 2.96
C CYS A 143 -13.71 -8.25 2.44
N LEU A 144 -13.15 -7.06 2.33
CA LEU A 144 -13.80 -5.83 1.90
C LEU A 144 -12.96 -5.22 0.79
N LYS A 145 -13.58 -5.01 -0.37
CA LYS A 145 -12.93 -4.38 -1.52
C LYS A 145 -12.93 -2.87 -1.33
N ALA A 146 -11.86 -2.23 -1.75
CA ALA A 146 -11.78 -0.78 -1.84
C ALA A 146 -12.44 -0.29 -3.12
N GLU A 147 -13.21 0.79 -2.99
CA GLU A 147 -13.73 1.57 -4.10
C GLU A 147 -12.92 2.86 -4.17
N ASN A 148 -12.24 3.11 -5.29
CA ASN A 148 -11.34 4.26 -5.46
C ASN A 148 -10.29 4.39 -4.33
N GLY A 149 -9.68 3.26 -3.93
CA GLY A 149 -8.68 3.23 -2.87
C GLY A 149 -9.23 3.36 -1.44
N ILE A 150 -10.55 3.54 -1.28
CA ILE A 150 -11.19 3.69 0.02
C ILE A 150 -11.99 2.43 0.34
N VAL A 151 -11.76 1.85 1.52
CA VAL A 151 -12.59 0.77 2.05
C VAL A 151 -13.58 1.31 3.08
N SER A 152 -14.85 0.89 2.96
CA SER A 152 -15.89 1.16 3.96
C SER A 152 -16.10 -0.07 4.84
N ILE A 153 -15.88 0.08 6.15
CA ILE A 153 -15.94 -1.01 7.12
C ILE A 153 -17.06 -0.71 8.10
N LYS A 154 -18.06 -1.60 8.16
CA LYS A 154 -19.12 -1.52 9.17
C LYS A 154 -18.67 -2.27 10.42
N ALA A 155 -18.47 -1.54 11.51
CA ALA A 155 -17.95 -2.05 12.76
C ALA A 155 -18.92 -1.76 13.91
N GLU A 156 -19.03 -2.68 14.86
CA GLU A 156 -19.87 -2.54 16.05
C GLU A 156 -19.05 -2.82 17.32
N GLY A 157 -19.06 -1.88 18.26
CA GLY A 157 -18.35 -2.04 19.53
C GLY A 157 -19.01 -3.05 20.46
N ARG A 158 -18.21 -3.93 21.05
CA ARG A 158 -18.60 -4.93 22.07
C ARG A 158 -17.85 -4.75 23.40
N GLY A 159 -17.22 -3.60 23.61
CA GLY A 159 -16.51 -3.27 24.85
C GLY A 159 -15.07 -3.75 24.85
N SER A 160 -14.83 -5.06 24.81
CA SER A 160 -13.48 -5.64 24.71
C SER A 160 -13.06 -5.97 23.28
N SER A 161 -14.01 -5.97 22.34
CA SER A 161 -13.78 -6.26 20.93
C SER A 161 -14.66 -5.42 20.00
N VAL A 162 -14.33 -5.42 18.72
CA VAL A 162 -15.12 -4.85 17.63
C VAL A 162 -15.60 -5.98 16.74
N MET A 163 -16.91 -6.04 16.53
CA MET A 163 -17.49 -6.93 15.54
C MET A 163 -17.48 -6.27 14.16
N ILE A 164 -16.84 -6.90 13.19
CA ILE A 164 -16.88 -6.43 11.80
C ILE A 164 -18.01 -7.14 11.05
N GLY A 165 -18.97 -6.36 10.58
CA GLY A 165 -20.02 -6.81 9.66
C GLY A 165 -19.56 -6.60 8.23
N GLY A 166 -19.74 -7.60 7.36
CA GLY A 166 -19.40 -7.48 5.94
C GLY A 166 -20.04 -6.25 5.28
N SER A 167 -19.37 -5.72 4.26
CA SER A 167 -19.76 -4.52 3.50
C SER A 167 -21.23 -4.53 3.11
N ILE A 168 -21.81 -3.33 3.07
CA ILE A 168 -22.91 -3.01 2.14
C ILE A 168 -22.31 -2.95 0.74
#